data_AF-Q2Z1A3-F1
#
_entry.id   AF-Q2Z1A3-F1
#
_cell.length_a   1.000
_cell.length_b   1.000
_cell.length_c   1.000
_cell.angle_alpha   90.00
_cell.angle_beta   90.00
_cell.angle_gamma   90.00
#
_symmetry.space_group_name_H-M   'P 1'
#
loop_
_entity.id
_entity.type
_entity.pdbx_description
1 polymer ?
#
loop_
_entity_poly.entity_id
_entity_poly.type
_entity_poly.pdbx_seq_one_letter_code
_entity_poly.pdbx_strand_id
1 'polypeptide(L)'
;MNYKIEILDDCNVIYVRNKGKYGSNKNYEMMKNFKEWIKENCYWRYVETNGILGVALDDPQIVEEESCRYDLVLKIDEDVKINDFINSRSFTGGKYVVFALPHTTKGSVAK
;
A
#
# COMPACT_ATOMS: atom_id res chain seq x y z
N MET A 1 6.92 -22.72 -0.50
CA MET A 1 6.89 -21.29 -0.86
C MET A 1 8.30 -20.75 -0.65
N ASN A 2 8.97 -20.25 -1.69
CA ASN A 2 10.31 -19.71 -1.54
C ASN A 2 10.22 -18.28 -1.01
N TYR A 3 11.12 -17.92 -0.10
CA TYR A 3 11.20 -16.59 0.48
C TYR A 3 12.61 -16.04 0.40
N LYS A 4 12.72 -14.72 0.43
CA LYS A 4 13.98 -14.00 0.61
C LYS A 4 13.82 -12.99 1.72
N ILE A 5 14.93 -12.67 2.38
CA ILE A 5 15.00 -11.54 3.30
C ILE A 5 15.46 -10.33 2.50
N GLU A 6 14.65 -9.28 2.50
CA GLU A 6 15.03 -7.97 1.97
C GLU A 6 15.20 -6.98 3.11
N ILE A 7 16.12 -6.03 2.92
CA ILE A 7 16.29 -4.90 3.84
C ILE A 7 15.71 -3.69 3.13
N LEU A 8 14.68 -3.10 3.73
CA LEU A 8 14.13 -1.83 3.27
C LEU A 8 14.72 -0.72 4.15
N ASP A 9 15.11 0.39 3.53
CA ASP A 9 15.60 1.57 4.25
C ASP A 9 14.43 2.39 4.82
N ASP A 10 14.74 3.19 5.85
CA ASP A 10 13.86 4.25 6.29
C ASP A 10 13.56 5.20 5.11
N CYS A 11 12.30 5.59 4.94
CA CYS A 11 11.91 6.52 3.89
C CYS A 11 10.66 7.30 4.24
N ASN A 12 10.39 8.36 3.49
CA ASN A 12 9.09 9.01 3.51
C ASN A 12 8.16 8.36 2.51
N VAL A 13 6.90 8.26 2.89
CA VAL A 13 5.86 7.72 2.03
C VAL A 13 4.64 8.63 2.06
N ILE A 14 3.94 8.66 0.93
CA ILE A 14 2.54 9.09 0.90
C ILE A 14 1.62 7.89 0.93
N TYR A 15 0.44 8.06 1.48
CA TYR A 15 -0.56 7.01 1.51
C TYR A 15 -1.99 7.54 1.47
N VAL A 16 -2.88 6.67 0.99
CA VAL A 16 -4.33 6.77 1.15
C VAL A 16 -4.80 5.60 2.02
N ARG A 17 -5.79 5.83 2.88
CA ARG A 17 -6.30 4.82 3.81
C ARG A 17 -7.77 4.56 3.60
N ASN A 18 -8.13 3.27 3.58
CA ASN A 18 -9.50 2.83 3.74
C ASN A 18 -9.67 2.03 5.05
N LYS A 19 -10.91 1.99 5.55
CA LYS A 19 -11.38 1.04 6.56
C LYS A 19 -12.46 0.14 5.97
N GLY A 20 -12.45 -1.13 6.39
CA GLY A 20 -13.43 -2.14 6.00
C GLY A 20 -12.79 -3.40 5.43
N LYS A 21 -13.64 -4.30 4.94
CA LYS A 21 -13.26 -5.59 4.35
C LYS A 21 -12.12 -5.46 3.34
N TYR A 22 -11.06 -6.22 3.57
CA TYR A 22 -9.96 -6.36 2.61
C TYR A 22 -10.43 -7.01 1.32
N GLY A 23 -9.96 -6.48 0.18
CA GLY A 23 -10.38 -6.92 -1.15
C GLY A 23 -11.78 -6.49 -1.56
N SER A 24 -12.42 -5.58 -0.82
CA SER A 24 -13.71 -4.99 -1.21
C SER A 24 -13.62 -4.08 -2.43
N ASN A 25 -14.76 -3.83 -3.10
CA ASN A 25 -14.85 -2.88 -4.22
C ASN A 25 -14.31 -1.49 -3.86
N LYS A 26 -14.49 -1.08 -2.60
CA LYS A 26 -13.96 0.18 -2.07
C LYS A 26 -12.43 0.27 -2.17
N ASN A 27 -11.70 -0.84 -1.98
CA ASN A 27 -10.24 -0.86 -2.17
C ASN A 27 -9.85 -0.75 -3.65
N TYR A 28 -10.63 -1.33 -4.56
CA TYR A 28 -10.39 -1.20 -6.01
C TYR A 28 -10.61 0.24 -6.48
N GLU A 29 -11.70 0.88 -6.02
CA GLU A 29 -11.97 2.29 -6.29
C GLU A 29 -10.89 3.20 -5.70
N MET A 30 -10.47 2.95 -4.45
CA MET A 30 -9.36 3.68 -3.83
C MET A 30 -8.06 3.56 -4.65
N MET A 31 -7.73 2.36 -5.17
CA MET A 31 -6.57 2.16 -6.04
C MET A 31 -6.68 2.93 -7.35
N LYS A 32 -7.86 2.97 -7.96
CA LYS A 32 -8.10 3.74 -9.18
C LYS A 32 -7.88 5.23 -8.93
N ASN A 33 -8.53 5.79 -7.91
CA ASN A 33 -8.44 7.21 -7.58
C ASN A 33 -7.01 7.60 -7.18
N PHE A 34 -6.29 6.74 -6.45
CA PHE A 34 -4.91 7.01 -6.08
C PHE A 34 -3.99 7.05 -7.31
N LYS A 35 -4.17 6.14 -8.28
CA LYS A 35 -3.43 6.17 -9.55
C LYS A 35 -3.73 7.41 -10.39
N GLU A 36 -4.98 7.86 -10.42
CA GLU A 36 -5.37 9.09 -11.11
C GLU A 36 -4.69 10.30 -10.46
N TRP A 37 -4.77 10.43 -9.13
CA TRP A 37 -4.11 11.49 -8.39
C TRP A 37 -2.58 11.50 -8.62
N ILE A 38 -1.92 10.33 -8.60
CA ILE A 38 -0.47 10.23 -8.87
C ILE A 38 -0.13 10.76 -10.27
N LYS A 39 -0.96 10.45 -11.29
CA LYS A 39 -0.73 10.91 -12.67
C LYS A 39 -0.93 12.41 -12.79
N GLU A 40 -2.00 12.94 -12.24
CA GLU A 40 -2.32 14.37 -12.27
C GLU A 40 -1.25 15.23 -11.60
N ASN A 41 -0.56 14.68 -10.60
CA ASN A 41 0.51 15.36 -9.87
C ASN A 41 1.92 14.97 -10.37
N CYS A 42 2.04 14.32 -11.53
CA CYS A 42 3.32 13.97 -12.17
C CYS A 42 4.25 13.06 -11.33
N TYR A 43 3.71 12.22 -10.45
CA TYR A 43 4.47 11.32 -9.57
C TYR A 43 4.60 9.89 -10.12
N TRP A 44 4.20 9.64 -11.38
CA TRP A 44 4.17 8.28 -11.95
C TRP A 44 5.55 7.59 -11.98
N ARG A 45 6.65 8.36 -12.12
CA ARG A 45 8.03 7.84 -12.07
C ARG A 45 8.33 7.03 -10.80
N TYR A 46 7.70 7.38 -9.67
CA TYR A 46 7.85 6.64 -8.42
C TYR A 46 7.10 5.32 -8.44
N VAL A 47 5.99 5.21 -9.16
CA VAL A 47 5.25 3.96 -9.34
C VAL A 47 6.06 2.99 -10.20
N GLU A 48 6.72 3.49 -11.25
CA GLU A 48 7.58 2.67 -12.10
C GLU A 48 8.78 2.11 -11.34
N THR A 49 9.35 2.90 -10.42
CA THR A 49 10.52 2.51 -9.64
C THR A 49 10.17 1.65 -8.43
N ASN A 50 9.15 2.04 -7.67
CA ASN A 50 8.85 1.48 -6.34
C ASN A 50 7.56 0.65 -6.30
N GLY A 51 6.71 0.75 -7.33
CA GLY A 51 5.36 0.22 -7.29
C GLY A 51 4.43 0.97 -6.33
N ILE A 52 3.16 0.55 -6.28
CA ILE A 52 2.23 0.93 -5.22
C ILE A 52 2.09 -0.27 -4.29
N LEU A 53 2.34 -0.05 -3.00
CA LEU A 53 2.26 -1.10 -1.99
C LEU A 53 0.88 -1.10 -1.35
N GLY A 54 0.25 -2.27 -1.27
CA GLY A 54 -0.97 -2.48 -0.51
C GLY A 54 -0.64 -3.06 0.86
N VAL A 55 -1.02 -2.37 1.95
CA VAL A 55 -0.65 -2.74 3.31
C VAL A 55 -1.91 -2.96 4.15
N ALA A 56 -2.20 -4.22 4.48
CA ALA A 56 -3.14 -4.56 5.53
C ALA A 56 -2.48 -4.27 6.89
N LEU A 57 -3.09 -3.39 7.68
CA LEU A 57 -2.51 -2.92 8.95
C LEU A 57 -3.05 -3.64 10.17
N ASP A 58 -4.14 -4.39 10.00
CA ASP A 58 -4.84 -5.06 11.08
C ASP A 58 -5.03 -6.53 10.70
N ASP A 59 -5.02 -7.41 11.70
CA ASP A 59 -5.34 -8.81 11.52
C ASP A 59 -6.86 -8.97 11.54
N PRO A 60 -7.52 -9.39 10.44
CA PRO A 60 -8.97 -9.56 10.39
C PRO A 60 -9.48 -10.73 11.26
N GLN A 61 -8.59 -11.56 11.83
CA GLN A 61 -8.95 -12.55 12.84
C GLN A 61 -9.10 -11.94 14.25
N ILE A 62 -8.60 -10.72 14.45
CA ILE A 62 -8.56 -10.03 15.75
C ILE A 62 -9.40 -8.74 15.72
N VAL A 63 -9.36 -8.01 14.60
CA VAL A 63 -10.04 -6.73 14.41
C VAL A 63 -11.28 -6.94 13.55
N GLU A 64 -12.41 -6.38 13.98
CA GLU A 64 -13.66 -6.41 13.21
C GLU A 64 -13.45 -5.92 11.78
N GLU A 65 -14.11 -6.57 10.82
CA GLU A 65 -13.91 -6.37 9.39
C GLU A 65 -14.08 -4.90 8.99
N GLU A 66 -15.08 -4.20 9.55
CA GLU A 66 -15.38 -2.79 9.30
C GLU A 66 -14.31 -1.83 9.86
N SER A 67 -13.53 -2.29 10.83
CA SER A 67 -12.49 -1.50 11.50
C SER A 67 -11.08 -1.74 10.95
N CYS A 68 -10.88 -2.85 10.22
CA CYS A 68 -9.62 -3.18 9.57
C CYS A 68 -9.18 -2.07 8.61
N ARG A 69 -7.93 -1.58 8.76
CA ARG A 69 -7.35 -0.51 7.97
C ARG A 69 -6.50 -1.08 6.85
N TYR A 70 -6.60 -0.48 5.67
CA TYR A 70 -5.82 -0.82 4.50
C TYR A 70 -5.24 0.44 3.87
N ASP A 71 -3.93 0.45 3.70
CA ASP A 71 -3.23 1.56 3.07
C ASP A 71 -2.76 1.19 1.67
N LEU A 72 -2.86 2.15 0.75
CA LEU A 72 -2.03 2.17 -0.45
C LEU A 72 -0.92 3.17 -0.25
N VAL A 73 0.31 2.74 -0.47
CA VAL A 73 1.52 3.47 -0.10
C VAL A 73 2.40 3.64 -1.34
N LEU A 74 2.98 4.83 -1.50
CA LEU A 74 3.99 5.14 -2.50
C LEU A 74 5.21 5.75 -1.81
N LYS A 75 6.38 5.15 -2.02
CA LYS A 75 7.67 5.73 -1.62
C LYS A 75 7.97 6.93 -2.50
N ILE A 76 8.26 8.07 -1.88
CA ILE A 76 8.59 9.31 -2.55
C ILE A 76 9.68 10.05 -1.77
N ASP A 77 10.59 10.71 -2.49
CA ASP A 77 11.73 11.45 -1.94
C ASP A 77 11.55 12.98 -2.04
N GLU A 78 10.34 13.43 -2.41
CA GLU A 78 9.95 14.84 -2.52
C GLU A 78 8.85 15.19 -1.52
N ASP A 79 8.79 16.47 -1.13
CA ASP A 79 7.74 17.00 -0.27
C ASP A 79 6.40 17.08 -1.01
N VAL A 80 5.43 16.27 -0.57
CA VAL A 80 4.08 16.26 -1.13
C VAL A 80 3.14 17.08 -0.26
N LYS A 81 2.35 17.94 -0.90
CA LYS A 81 1.27 18.66 -0.23
C LYS A 81 0.14 17.68 0.16
N ILE A 82 0.01 17.43 1.46
CA ILE A 82 -1.07 16.61 2.02
C ILE A 82 -2.44 17.29 1.89
N ASN A 83 -3.50 16.47 1.89
CA ASN A 83 -4.89 16.90 1.87
C ASN A 83 -5.78 15.80 2.48
N ASP A 84 -7.11 15.96 2.42
CA ASP A 84 -8.06 15.01 3.00
C ASP A 84 -7.96 13.58 2.41
N PHE A 85 -7.43 13.45 1.19
CA PHE A 85 -7.22 12.18 0.52
C PHE A 85 -5.79 11.65 0.75
N ILE A 86 -4.77 12.49 0.54
CA ILE A 86 -3.36 12.13 0.56
C ILE A 86 -2.70 12.53 1.88
N ASN A 87 -2.18 11.53 2.58
CA ASN A 87 -1.45 11.70 3.83
C ASN A 87 0.03 11.35 3.62
N SER A 88 0.88 11.78 4.54
CA SER A 88 2.30 11.38 4.57
C SER A 88 2.69 10.83 5.94
N ARG A 89 3.70 9.97 5.96
CA ARG A 89 4.37 9.51 7.19
C ARG A 89 5.78 9.04 6.89
N SER A 90 6.61 8.97 7.92
CA SER A 90 7.85 8.20 7.86
C SER A 90 7.53 6.71 7.93
N PHE A 91 8.19 5.94 7.08
CA PHE A 91 8.22 4.49 7.07
C PHE A 91 9.55 4.04 7.66
N THR A 92 9.48 3.29 8.75
CA THR A 92 10.65 2.65 9.34
C THR A 92 10.95 1.39 8.56
N GLY A 93 12.15 1.34 8.00
CA GLY A 93 12.70 0.20 7.31
C GLY A 93 13.01 -0.97 8.24
N GLY A 94 13.68 -1.98 7.70
CA GLY A 94 14.05 -3.17 8.44
C GLY A 94 14.09 -4.41 7.57
N LYS A 95 14.11 -5.57 8.21
CA LYS A 95 14.11 -6.87 7.54
C LYS A 95 12.69 -7.29 7.21
N TYR A 96 12.44 -7.57 5.94
CA TYR A 96 11.17 -8.06 5.43
C TYR A 96 11.35 -9.46 4.84
N VAL A 97 10.44 -10.37 5.18
CA VAL A 97 10.31 -11.65 4.49
C VAL A 97 9.45 -11.43 3.25
N VAL A 98 10.03 -11.64 2.07
CA VAL A 98 9.37 -11.37 0.79
C VAL A 98 9.16 -12.69 0.04
N PHE A 99 7.94 -12.88 -0.44
CA PHE A 99 7.54 -14.03 -1.25
C PHE A 99 6.97 -13.52 -2.57
N ALA A 100 7.35 -14.15 -3.67
CA ALA A 100 6.72 -13.92 -4.96
C ALA A 100 5.60 -14.94 -5.17
N LEU A 101 4.38 -14.47 -5.40
CA LEU A 101 3.23 -15.29 -5.72
C LEU A 101 2.78 -14.99 -7.16
N PRO A 102 2.44 -16.02 -7.97
CA PRO A 102 1.80 -15.80 -9.26
C PRO A 102 0.54 -14.96 -9.06
N HIS A 103 0.36 -13.93 -9.90
CA HIS A 103 -0.85 -13.14 -9.84
C HIS A 103 -2.05 -13.99 -10.25
N THR A 104 -3.03 -14.10 -9.36
CA THR A 104 -4.32 -14.73 -9.63
C THR A 104 -5.44 -13.73 -9.42
N THR A 105 -6.42 -13.69 -10.32
CA THR A 105 -7.62 -12.84 -10.17
C THR A 105 -8.50 -13.25 -9.00
N LYS A 106 -8.39 -14.50 -8.53
CA LYS A 106 -8.92 -14.94 -7.23
C LYS A 106 -7.91 -14.53 -6.17
N GLY A 107 -8.33 -13.70 -5.21
CA GLY A 107 -7.46 -13.10 -4.19
C GLY A 107 -6.52 -14.12 -3.55
N SER A 108 -5.23 -13.77 -3.47
CA SER A 108 -4.23 -14.59 -2.83
C SER A 108 -4.37 -14.47 -1.31
N VAL A 109 -4.85 -15.52 -0.65
CA VAL A 109 -4.76 -15.63 0.81
C VAL A 109 -3.38 -16.19 1.12
N ALA A 110 -2.51 -15.38 1.71
CA ALA A 110 -1.34 -15.91 2.40
C ALA A 110 -1.86 -16.72 3.59
N LYS A 111 -1.74 -18.05 3.50
CA LYS A 111 -1.98 -18.96 4.62
C LYS A 111 -0.72 -19.10 5.46
#